data_AF-A0A355V0A8-F1
#
_entry.id   AF-A0A355V0A8-F1
#
_cell.length_a   1.000
_cell.length_b   1.000
_cell.length_c   1.000
_cell.angle_alpha   90.00
_cell.angle_beta   90.00
_cell.angle_gamma   90.00
#
_symmetry.space_group_name_H-M   'P 1'
#
loop_
_entity.id
_entity.type
_entity.pdbx_description
1 polymer ?
#
loop_
_entity_poly.entity_id
_entity_poly.type
_entity_poly.pdbx_seq_one_letter_code
_entity_poly.pdbx_strand_id
1 'polypeptide(L)' 'GAGKTTLLNLLGGMDGATCGKIVLDGKDVTSLNKRGLTDYRRNDVGFVFQFYNL' A
#
# COMPACT_ATOMS: atom_id res chain seq x y z
N GLY A 1 14.54 -13.98 1.34
CA GLY A 1 13.39 -13.22 0.84
C GLY A 1 12.10 -13.78 1.41
N ALA A 2 11.75 -13.37 2.63
CA ALA A 2 10.50 -13.82 3.29
C ALA A 2 9.27 -13.00 2.87
N GLY A 3 9.37 -12.17 1.83
CA GLY A 3 8.25 -11.36 1.32
C GLY A 3 7.92 -10.09 2.11
N LYS A 4 8.71 -9.69 3.12
CA LYS A 4 8.41 -8.52 3.97
C LYS A 4 8.26 -7.23 3.16
N THR A 5 9.16 -6.97 2.21
CA THR A 5 9.08 -5.78 1.35
C THR A 5 7.84 -5.81 0.47
N THR A 6 7.52 -6.97 -0.12
CA THR A 6 6.30 -7.15 -0.90
C THR A 6 5.06 -6.88 -0.06
N LEU A 7 5.01 -7.40 1.17
CA LEU A 7 3.90 -7.16 2.09
C LEU A 7 3.75 -5.67 2.43
N LEU A 8 4.85 -4.98 2.73
CA LEU A 8 4.83 -3.54 3.02
C LEU A 8 4.36 -2.72 1.82
N ASN A 9 4.78 -3.07 0.60
CA ASN A 9 4.33 -2.39 -0.62
C ASN A 9 2.84 -2.58 -0.90
N LEU A 10 2.31 -3.79 -0.65
CA LEU A 10 0.91 -4.11 -0.81
C LEU A 10 0.06 -3.32 0.19
N LEU A 11 0.44 -3.32 1.47
CA LEU A 11 -0.23 -2.53 2.50
C LEU A 11 -0.15 -1.02 2.22
N GLY A 12 0.96 -0.57 1.63
CA GLY A 12 1.14 0.83 1.23
C GLY A 12 0.37 1.26 -0.01
N GLY A 13 -0.31 0.35 -0.71
CA GLY A 13 -0.93 0.63 -2.00
C GLY A 13 0.07 1.09 -3.06
N MET A 14 1.34 0.69 -2.95
CA MET A 14 2.38 0.89 -3.97
C MET A 14 2.30 -0.19 -5.04
N ASP A 15 2.03 -1.43 -4.61
CA ASP A 15 1.75 -2.57 -5.47
C ASP A 15 0.29 -3.02 -5.28
N GLY A 16 -0.29 -3.61 -6.32
CA GLY A 16 -1.64 -4.21 -6.26
C GLY A 16 -1.59 -5.67 -5.82
N ALA A 17 -2.58 -6.11 -5.04
CA ALA A 17 -2.71 -7.51 -4.68
C ALA A 17 -3.24 -8.32 -5.88
N THR A 18 -2.56 -9.41 -6.23
CA THR A 18 -3.01 -10.34 -7.28
C THR A 18 -4.31 -11.06 -6.89
N CYS A 19 -4.46 -11.35 -5.60
CA CYS A 19 -5.66 -11.96 -5.03
C CYS A 19 -5.80 -11.58 -3.55
N GLY A 20 -6.99 -11.82 -2.98
CA GLY A 20 -7.31 -11.44 -1.61
C GLY A 20 -7.79 -9.99 -1.51
N LYS A 21 -7.93 -9.50 -0.27
CA LYS A 21 -8.48 -8.18 0.04
C LYS A 21 -7.65 -7.47 1.09
N ILE A 22 -7.38 -6.18 0.88
CA ILE A 22 -6.75 -5.32 1.89
C ILE A 22 -7.82 -4.34 2.36
N VAL A 23 -8.12 -4.37 3.65
CA VAL A 23 -9.12 -3.50 4.28
C VAL A 23 -8.41 -2.64 5.32
N LEU A 24 -8.51 -1.32 5.18
CA LEU A 24 -8.04 -0.34 6.17
C LEU A 24 -9.21 0.54 6.57
N ASP A 25 -9.47 0.69 7.87
CA ASP A 25 -10.57 1.52 8.40
C ASP A 25 -11.93 1.24 7.75
N GLY A 26 -12.20 -0.05 7.50
CA GLY A 26 -13.42 -0.52 6.83
C GLY A 26 -13.46 -0.26 5.31
N LYS A 27 -12.47 0.45 4.75
CA LYS A 27 -12.34 0.73 3.32
C LYS A 27 -11.55 -0.39 2.63
N ASP A 28 -12.12 -0.90 1.55
CA ASP A 28 -11.42 -1.83 0.67
C ASP A 28 -10.40 -1.08 -0.19
N VAL A 29 -9.12 -1.23 0.13
CA VAL A 29 -8.00 -0.62 -0.59
C VAL A 29 -7.77 -1.33 -1.92
N THR A 30 -8.01 -2.65 -1.98
CA THR A 30 -7.78 -3.46 -3.18
C THR A 30 -8.70 -3.11 -4.35
N SER A 31 -9.86 -2.50 -4.09
CA SER A 31 -10.79 -2.04 -5.13
C SER A 31 -10.59 -0.58 -5.56
N LEU A 32 -9.59 0.13 -4.99
CA LEU A 32 -9.34 1.52 -5.36
C LEU A 32 -8.72 1.64 -6.76
N ASN A 33 -9.24 2.60 -7.53
CA ASN A 33 -8.62 3.01 -8.79
C ASN A 33 -7.35 3.85 -8.55
N LYS A 34 -6.62 4.22 -9.62
CA LYS A 34 -5.39 5.03 -9.53
C LYS A 34 -5.55 6.30 -8.69
N ARG A 35 -6.66 7.01 -8.83
CA ARG A 35 -6.92 8.25 -8.07
C ARG A 35 -7.16 7.92 -6.59
N GLY A 36 -8.01 6.93 -6.30
CA GLY A 36 -8.27 6.48 -4.93
C GLY A 36 -7.02 5.98 -4.21
N LEU A 37 -6.14 5.26 -4.91
CA LEU A 37 -4.83 4.84 -4.36
C LEU A 37 -3.89 6.03 -4.12
N THR A 38 -4.00 7.09 -4.93
CA THR A 38 -3.21 8.32 -4.73
C THR A 38 -3.66 9.06 -3.47
N ASP A 39 -4.98 9.18 -3.28
CA ASP A 39 -5.55 9.79 -2.07
C ASP A 39 -5.25 8.95 -0.82
N TYR A 40 -5.37 7.62 -0.94
CA TYR A 40 -4.99 6.67 0.10
C TYR A 40 -3.53 6.87 0.55
N ARG A 41 -2.59 6.87 -0.41
CA ARG A 41 -1.17 7.09 -0.10
C ARG A 41 -0.88 8.45 0.53
N ARG A 42 -1.67 9.48 0.18
CA ARG A 42 -1.48 10.84 0.69
C ARG A 42 -1.99 11.00 2.12
N ASN A 43 -3.12 10.37 2.44
CA ASN A 43 -3.86 10.65 3.67
C ASN A 43 -3.67 9.56 4.74
N ASP A 44 -3.47 8.31 4.33
CA ASP A 44 -3.57 7.15 5.23
C ASP A 44 -2.22 6.41 5.40
N VAL A 45 -1.22 6.72 4.57
CA VAL A 45 0.04 5.97 4.50
C VAL A 45 1.26 6.88 4.70
N GLY A 46 2.13 6.50 5.63
CA GLY A 46 3.46 7.10 5.81
C GLY A 46 4.52 6.02 5.91
N PHE A 47 5.56 6.10 5.07
CA PHE A 47 6.69 5.17 5.10
C PHE A 47 7.98 5.84 5.52
N VAL A 48 8.75 5.15 6.35
CA VAL A 48 10.15 5.45 6.61
C VAL A 48 10.96 4.27 6.10
N PHE A 49 11.80 4.51 5.10
CA PHE A 49 12.72 3.51 4.58
C PHE A 49 14.09 3.67 5.23
N GLN A 50 14.76 2.55 5.45
CA GLN A 50 16.10 2.53 6.07
C GLN A 50 17.17 3.15 5.16
N PHE A 51 16.96 3.07 3.83
CA PHE A 51 17.75 3.84 2.87
C PHE A 51 16.99 5.14 2.57
N TYR A 52 17.64 6.26 2.85
CA TYR A 52 17.25 7.54 2.27
C TYR A 52 17.40 7.38 0.75
N ASN A 53 16.36 7.68 -0.02
CA ASN A 53 16.47 7.93 -1.46
C ASN A 53 17.29 9.24 -1.64
N LEU A 54 18.60 9.17 -1.38
CA LEU A 54 19.61 10.16 -1.77
C LEU A 54 20.06 9.85 -3.21
#